data_AF-A0A1H2TVC0-F1
#
_entry.id   AF-A0A1H2TVC0-F1
#
_cell.length_a   1.000
_cell.length_b   1.000
_cell.length_c   1.000
_cell.angle_alpha   90.00
_cell.angle_beta   90.00
_cell.angle_gamma   90.00
#
_symmetry.space_group_name_H-M   'P 1'
#
loop_
_entity.id
_entity.type
_entity.pdbx_description
1 polymer ?
#
loop_
_entity_poly.entity_id
_entity_poly.type
_entity_poly.pdbx_seq_one_letter_code
_entity_poly.pdbx_strand_id
1 'polypeptide(L)'
;MSRMSDVMRQVRDFYRGREEVRLFPERWTVSYLNTLYFTKRSDELDWAWGDLEALMMYFERSGIENLDELPWWEYSLALEWIDDHIMDGDRFNLTLDNARRMMSRWSQFYAYLGDMDVDIDTAALEEAYRKICGGKQLKLVDRIPYTGDELWMELAPAGSTELTPFQISDYWLMIMYDRLGRSWDALQETLQSVPSVREKRRRLQDLRDKLRLAGCLDHPERLITGQFGDEDVEDAERWVYRMRVRGQAKHI
;
A
#
# COMPACT_ATOMS: atom_id res chain seq x y z
N MET A 1 -33.56 18.22 13.32
CA MET A 1 -32.24 18.44 12.67
C MET A 1 -32.27 17.72 11.34
N SER A 2 -31.67 18.28 10.28
CA SER A 2 -31.58 17.57 9.00
C SER A 2 -30.47 16.53 9.08
N ARG A 3 -30.58 15.42 8.33
CA ARG A 3 -29.55 14.36 8.31
C ARG A 3 -28.16 14.91 7.97
N MET A 4 -28.12 15.91 7.07
CA MET A 4 -26.93 16.70 6.78
C MET A 4 -26.32 17.38 8.01
N SER A 5 -27.14 18.04 8.83
CA SER A 5 -26.66 18.71 10.03
C SER A 5 -26.09 17.73 11.07
N ASP A 6 -26.61 16.51 11.13
CA ASP A 6 -26.11 15.45 12.01
C ASP A 6 -24.78 14.87 11.52
N VAL A 7 -24.62 14.62 10.21
CA VAL A 7 -23.33 14.20 9.62
C VAL A 7 -22.29 15.30 9.77
N MET A 8 -22.61 16.55 9.44
CA MET A 8 -21.68 17.67 9.55
C MET A 8 -21.30 17.98 11.00
N ARG A 9 -22.12 17.59 11.99
CA ARG A 9 -21.73 17.60 13.40
C ARG A 9 -20.69 16.50 13.68
N GLN A 10 -20.94 15.27 13.22
CA GLN A 10 -20.00 14.15 13.38
C GLN A 10 -18.63 14.45 12.75
N VAL A 11 -18.61 15.00 11.53
CA VAL A 11 -17.38 15.45 10.86
C VAL A 11 -16.62 16.44 11.74
N ARG A 12 -17.27 17.52 12.19
CA ARG A 12 -16.62 18.53 13.05
C ARG A 12 -16.12 17.95 14.38
N ASP A 13 -16.87 17.03 14.98
CA ASP A 13 -16.49 16.39 16.22
C ASP A 13 -15.29 15.44 16.02
N PHE A 14 -15.19 14.76 14.87
CA PHE A 14 -14.03 13.94 14.49
C PHE A 14 -12.76 14.78 14.38
N TYR A 15 -12.81 15.92 13.69
CA TYR A 15 -11.66 16.83 13.54
C TYR A 15 -11.34 17.62 14.82
N ARG A 16 -12.30 17.79 15.73
CA ARG A 16 -12.09 18.53 16.98
C ARG A 16 -11.08 17.81 17.88
N GLY A 17 -9.94 18.47 18.13
CA GLY A 17 -8.91 17.95 19.04
C GLY A 17 -7.85 17.07 18.37
N ARG A 18 -7.95 16.87 17.05
CA ARG A 18 -6.87 16.29 16.23
C ARG A 18 -6.05 17.45 15.65
N GLU A 19 -4.78 17.57 16.02
CA GLU A 19 -3.87 18.49 15.32
C GLU A 19 -3.76 18.03 13.87
N GLU A 20 -4.34 18.80 12.94
CA GLU A 20 -4.42 18.54 11.48
C GLU A 20 -4.32 17.07 11.07
N VAL A 21 -5.46 16.42 10.79
CA VAL A 21 -5.47 15.15 10.04
C VAL A 21 -4.85 15.43 8.66
N ARG A 22 -3.52 15.23 8.56
CA ARG A 22 -2.68 15.82 7.50
C ARG A 22 -3.09 15.37 6.10
N LEU A 23 -3.49 14.11 5.99
CA LEU A 23 -3.86 13.47 4.73
C LEU A 23 -5.26 13.85 4.22
N PHE A 24 -6.19 14.14 5.13
CA PHE A 24 -7.58 14.45 4.80
C PHE A 24 -8.00 15.73 5.53
N PRO A 25 -7.66 16.92 5.02
CA PRO A 25 -8.14 18.19 5.57
C PRO A 25 -9.67 18.22 5.67
N GLU A 26 -10.19 18.74 6.78
CA GLU A 26 -11.64 18.87 7.03
C GLU A 26 -12.39 19.53 5.85
N ARG A 27 -11.77 20.56 5.25
CA ARG A 27 -12.33 21.27 4.09
C ARG A 27 -12.65 20.34 2.90
N TRP A 28 -11.82 19.33 2.65
CA TRP A 28 -12.00 18.40 1.53
C TRP A 28 -13.17 17.47 1.79
N THR A 29 -13.19 16.87 2.98
CA THR A 29 -14.27 16.00 3.47
C THR A 29 -15.61 16.71 3.46
N VAL A 30 -15.70 17.90 4.05
CA VAL A 30 -16.93 18.71 4.10
C VAL A 30 -17.39 19.08 2.70
N SER A 31 -16.47 19.49 1.82
CA SER A 31 -16.79 19.86 0.44
C SER A 31 -17.35 18.66 -0.35
N TYR A 32 -16.72 17.48 -0.24
CA TYR A 32 -17.21 16.25 -0.87
C TYR A 32 -18.60 15.85 -0.38
N LEU A 33 -18.81 15.83 0.95
CA LEU A 33 -20.09 15.45 1.54
C LEU A 33 -21.21 16.45 1.17
N ASN A 34 -20.88 17.74 1.04
CA ASN A 34 -21.80 18.74 0.50
C ASN A 34 -22.21 18.41 -0.94
N THR A 35 -21.25 18.15 -1.84
CA THR A 35 -21.54 17.76 -3.22
C THR A 35 -22.39 16.49 -3.28
N LEU A 36 -22.08 15.50 -2.44
CA LEU A 36 -22.84 14.25 -2.38
C LEU A 36 -24.28 14.48 -1.94
N TYR A 37 -24.51 15.31 -0.91
CA TYR A 37 -25.85 15.63 -0.42
C TYR A 37 -26.73 16.29 -1.49
N PHE A 38 -26.16 17.15 -2.34
CA PHE A 38 -26.94 17.82 -3.40
C PHE A 38 -27.16 16.93 -4.65
N THR A 39 -26.42 15.84 -4.80
CA THR A 39 -26.47 14.97 -5.99
C THR A 39 -27.06 13.58 -5.73
N LYS A 40 -27.16 13.16 -4.47
CA LYS A 40 -27.58 11.80 -4.05
C LYS A 40 -28.62 11.82 -2.92
N ARG A 41 -29.12 10.63 -2.56
CA ARG A 41 -30.10 10.47 -1.47
C ARG A 41 -29.44 10.65 -0.10
N SER A 42 -30.23 11.06 0.89
CA SER A 42 -29.73 11.45 2.23
C SER A 42 -29.13 10.31 3.06
N ASP A 43 -29.52 9.06 2.81
CA ASP A 43 -29.02 7.85 3.46
C ASP A 43 -27.61 7.47 3.01
N GLU A 44 -27.22 7.82 1.77
CA GLU A 44 -25.86 7.62 1.29
C GLU A 44 -24.83 8.49 2.01
N LEU A 45 -25.26 9.56 2.68
CA LEU A 45 -24.37 10.51 3.34
C LEU A 45 -23.74 9.92 4.61
N ASP A 46 -24.49 9.18 5.42
CA ASP A 46 -23.96 8.52 6.63
C ASP A 46 -22.95 7.42 6.25
N TRP A 47 -23.27 6.64 5.21
CA TRP A 47 -22.38 5.62 4.69
C TRP A 47 -21.11 6.24 4.10
N ALA A 48 -21.24 7.33 3.35
CA ALA A 48 -20.09 8.03 2.79
C ALA A 48 -19.19 8.60 3.87
N TRP A 49 -19.76 9.20 4.92
CA TRP A 49 -18.98 9.68 6.05
C TRP A 49 -18.27 8.53 6.75
N GLY A 50 -18.97 7.46 7.12
CA GLY A 50 -18.37 6.31 7.80
C GLY A 50 -17.25 5.64 6.99
N ASP A 51 -17.45 5.46 5.68
CA ASP A 51 -16.43 4.88 4.79
C ASP A 51 -15.17 5.76 4.69
N LEU A 52 -15.30 7.10 4.75
CA LEU A 52 -14.17 8.03 4.76
C LEU A 52 -13.50 8.11 6.13
N GLU A 53 -14.29 8.16 7.20
CA GLU A 53 -13.81 8.15 8.59
C GLU A 53 -12.95 6.93 8.87
N ALA A 54 -13.41 5.75 8.45
CA ALA A 54 -12.68 4.50 8.62
C ALA A 54 -11.31 4.51 7.90
N LEU A 55 -11.28 5.02 6.66
CA LEU A 55 -10.03 5.14 5.90
C LEU A 55 -9.07 6.14 6.56
N MET A 56 -9.56 7.28 7.03
CA MET A 56 -8.73 8.28 7.73
C MET A 56 -8.10 7.72 9.00
N MET A 57 -8.88 6.97 9.79
CA MET A 57 -8.38 6.32 10.99
C MET A 57 -7.34 5.22 10.67
N TYR A 58 -7.49 4.52 9.55
CA TYR A 58 -6.47 3.58 9.08
C TYR A 58 -5.17 4.29 8.73
N PHE A 59 -5.25 5.41 7.99
CA PHE A 59 -4.08 6.22 7.64
C PHE A 59 -3.33 6.77 8.85
N GLU A 60 -4.05 7.28 9.85
CA GLU A 60 -3.43 7.74 11.11
C GLU A 60 -2.69 6.61 11.84
N ARG A 61 -3.22 5.39 11.78
CA ARG A 61 -2.57 4.20 12.36
C ARG A 61 -1.34 3.77 11.56
N SER A 62 -1.42 3.75 10.23
CA SER A 62 -0.35 3.21 9.39
C SER A 62 0.87 4.12 9.31
N GLY A 63 0.73 5.40 9.71
CA GLY A 63 1.83 6.38 9.69
C GLY A 63 2.19 6.84 8.28
N ILE A 64 1.31 6.57 7.31
CA ILE A 64 1.51 6.98 5.91
C ILE A 64 1.36 8.49 5.80
N GLU A 65 2.24 9.11 5.02
CA GLU A 65 2.35 10.56 4.97
C GLU A 65 1.69 11.17 3.72
N ASN A 66 1.49 10.38 2.66
CA ASN A 66 0.79 10.81 1.43
C ASN A 66 -0.27 9.80 0.93
N LEU A 67 -1.37 10.29 0.34
CA LEU A 67 -2.47 9.46 -0.19
C LEU A 67 -2.01 8.53 -1.33
N ASP A 68 -1.02 8.98 -2.09
CA ASP A 68 -0.48 8.30 -3.27
C ASP A 68 0.53 7.21 -2.93
N GLU A 69 0.94 7.13 -1.67
CA GLU A 69 1.92 6.13 -1.20
C GLU A 69 1.27 4.80 -0.89
N LEU A 70 -0.06 4.71 -0.86
CA LEU A 70 -0.76 3.48 -0.50
C LEU A 70 -0.68 2.45 -1.63
N PRO A 71 0.10 1.37 -1.50
CA PRO A 71 0.16 0.35 -2.53
C PRO A 71 -1.17 -0.41 -2.58
N TRP A 72 -1.50 -1.00 -3.73
CA TRP A 72 -2.82 -1.61 -3.95
C TRP A 72 -3.23 -2.64 -2.87
N TRP A 73 -2.26 -3.33 -2.28
CA TRP A 73 -2.49 -4.41 -1.34
C TRP A 73 -2.74 -3.94 0.09
N GLU A 74 -2.24 -2.76 0.44
CA GLU A 74 -2.47 -2.13 1.74
C GLU A 74 -3.96 -1.79 1.90
N TYR A 75 -4.71 -1.60 0.80
CA TYR A 75 -6.17 -1.53 0.83
C TYR A 75 -6.85 -2.83 1.29
N SER A 76 -6.21 -4.00 1.14
CA SER A 76 -6.73 -5.24 1.76
C SER A 76 -6.58 -5.18 3.27
N LEU A 77 -5.39 -4.81 3.74
CA LEU A 77 -5.11 -4.67 5.18
C LEU A 77 -5.99 -3.59 5.82
N ALA A 78 -6.27 -2.52 5.08
CA ALA A 78 -7.23 -1.49 5.50
C ALA A 78 -8.62 -2.07 5.69
N LEU A 79 -9.13 -2.85 4.73
CA LEU A 79 -10.45 -3.48 4.83
C LEU A 79 -10.53 -4.47 6.01
N GLU A 80 -9.49 -5.27 6.22
CA GLU A 80 -9.39 -6.21 7.33
C GLU A 80 -9.34 -5.48 8.68
N TRP A 81 -8.50 -4.45 8.78
CA TRP A 81 -8.39 -3.68 10.00
C TRP A 81 -9.67 -2.93 10.35
N ILE A 82 -10.36 -2.37 9.36
CA ILE A 82 -11.64 -1.68 9.53
C ILE A 82 -12.72 -2.64 10.06
N ASP A 83 -12.79 -3.86 9.51
CA ASP A 83 -13.71 -4.91 9.99
C ASP A 83 -13.49 -5.22 11.48
N ASP A 84 -12.22 -5.32 11.88
CA ASP A 84 -11.84 -5.69 13.24
C ASP A 84 -11.95 -4.55 14.28
N HIS A 85 -11.83 -3.27 13.86
CA HIS A 85 -11.57 -2.16 14.79
C HIS A 85 -12.51 -0.97 14.69
N ILE A 86 -13.10 -0.70 13.53
CA ILE A 86 -13.92 0.49 13.33
C ILE A 86 -15.30 0.05 12.94
N MET A 87 -16.05 -0.46 13.92
CA MET A 87 -17.39 -0.89 13.62
C MET A 87 -18.34 -0.86 14.82
N ASP A 88 -19.01 0.28 14.96
CA ASP A 88 -20.23 0.46 15.75
C ASP A 88 -21.33 -0.46 15.17
N GLY A 89 -21.72 -1.50 15.92
CA GLY A 89 -22.88 -2.38 15.72
C GLY A 89 -23.40 -2.57 14.28
N ASP A 90 -23.17 -3.76 13.69
CA ASP A 90 -23.81 -4.30 12.47
C ASP A 90 -23.61 -3.57 11.13
N ARG A 91 -22.97 -2.39 11.05
CA ARG A 91 -22.86 -1.60 9.80
C ARG A 91 -21.87 -2.10 8.73
N PHE A 92 -20.84 -2.86 9.09
CA PHE A 92 -19.86 -3.43 8.17
C PHE A 92 -19.46 -4.79 8.70
N ASN A 93 -19.66 -5.77 7.84
CA ASN A 93 -18.95 -7.04 7.89
C ASN A 93 -18.16 -7.11 6.59
N LEU A 94 -16.94 -7.63 6.62
CA LEU A 94 -16.07 -7.76 5.47
C LEU A 94 -16.61 -8.79 4.47
N THR A 95 -17.55 -8.31 3.66
CA THR A 95 -18.19 -9.02 2.57
C THR A 95 -17.83 -8.34 1.25
N LEU A 96 -17.95 -9.06 0.14
CA LEU A 96 -17.64 -8.52 -1.18
C LEU A 96 -18.44 -7.26 -1.51
N ASP A 97 -19.73 -7.21 -1.16
CA ASP A 97 -20.59 -6.06 -1.48
C ASP A 97 -20.22 -4.82 -0.65
N ASN A 98 -19.89 -5.01 0.63
CA ASN A 98 -19.44 -3.93 1.49
C ASN A 98 -18.05 -3.43 1.08
N ALA A 99 -17.10 -4.32 0.76
CA ALA A 99 -15.79 -3.93 0.25
C ALA A 99 -15.91 -3.14 -1.06
N ARG A 100 -16.77 -3.58 -1.99
CA ARG A 100 -17.07 -2.84 -3.24
C ARG A 100 -17.62 -1.45 -2.97
N ARG A 101 -18.61 -1.33 -2.07
CA ARG A 101 -19.19 -0.04 -1.69
C ARG A 101 -18.10 0.91 -1.19
N MET A 102 -17.32 0.44 -0.22
CA MET A 102 -16.31 1.23 0.47
C MET A 102 -15.18 1.65 -0.47
N MET A 103 -14.60 0.72 -1.23
CA MET A 103 -13.55 1.04 -2.21
C MET A 103 -14.06 1.94 -3.34
N SER A 104 -15.31 1.79 -3.78
CA SER A 104 -15.92 2.71 -4.75
C SER A 104 -16.10 4.10 -4.16
N ARG A 105 -16.42 4.19 -2.86
CA ARG A 105 -16.54 5.47 -2.16
C ARG A 105 -15.20 6.18 -2.09
N TRP A 106 -14.14 5.47 -1.76
CA TRP A 106 -12.77 6.00 -1.78
C TRP A 106 -12.38 6.49 -3.17
N SER A 107 -12.69 5.72 -4.21
CA SER A 107 -12.39 6.10 -5.60
C SER A 107 -13.16 7.35 -6.04
N GLN A 108 -14.43 7.47 -5.68
CA GLN A 108 -15.24 8.67 -5.93
C GLN A 108 -14.70 9.90 -5.19
N PHE A 109 -14.20 9.70 -3.97
CA PHE A 109 -13.59 10.77 -3.20
C PHE A 109 -12.28 11.25 -3.85
N TYR A 110 -11.39 10.33 -4.24
CA TYR A 110 -10.13 10.71 -4.91
C TYR A 110 -10.39 11.39 -6.26
N ALA A 111 -11.36 10.91 -7.04
CA ALA A 111 -11.77 11.57 -8.27
C ALA A 111 -12.29 13.00 -8.01
N TYR A 112 -13.09 13.18 -6.96
CA TYR A 112 -13.58 14.51 -6.55
C TYR A 112 -12.44 15.44 -6.13
N LEU A 113 -11.40 14.93 -5.47
CA LEU A 113 -10.21 15.70 -5.14
C LEU A 113 -9.44 16.11 -6.41
N GLY A 114 -9.33 15.21 -7.39
CA GLY A 114 -8.78 15.53 -8.71
C GLY A 114 -9.53 16.65 -9.43
N ASP A 115 -10.87 16.64 -9.36
CA ASP A 115 -11.72 17.72 -9.90
C ASP A 115 -11.51 19.08 -9.18
N MET A 116 -10.91 19.07 -7.98
CA MET A 116 -10.54 20.24 -7.19
C MET A 116 -9.05 20.62 -7.32
N ASP A 117 -8.37 20.12 -8.36
CA ASP A 117 -6.93 20.32 -8.61
C ASP A 117 -6.01 19.75 -7.51
N VAL A 118 -6.45 18.70 -6.80
CA VAL A 118 -5.60 17.90 -5.91
C VAL A 118 -5.13 16.67 -6.68
N ASP A 119 -3.89 16.69 -7.16
CA ASP A 119 -3.31 15.59 -7.93
C ASP A 119 -3.06 14.38 -7.01
N ILE A 120 -3.79 13.28 -7.25
CA ILE A 120 -3.73 12.02 -6.50
C ILE A 120 -3.67 10.88 -7.52
N ASP A 121 -2.69 9.99 -7.37
CA ASP A 121 -2.56 8.80 -8.22
C ASP A 121 -3.56 7.72 -7.78
N THR A 122 -4.65 7.56 -8.54
CA THR A 122 -5.69 6.56 -8.26
C THR A 122 -5.33 5.15 -8.74
N ALA A 123 -4.21 4.95 -9.44
CA ALA A 123 -3.88 3.68 -10.08
C ALA A 123 -3.79 2.51 -9.07
N ALA A 124 -3.25 2.77 -7.88
CA ALA A 124 -3.13 1.76 -6.83
C ALA A 124 -4.51 1.33 -6.29
N LEU A 125 -5.43 2.29 -6.07
CA LEU A 125 -6.80 2.00 -5.63
C LEU A 125 -7.60 1.26 -6.71
N GLU A 126 -7.44 1.63 -7.98
CA GLU A 126 -8.07 0.94 -9.10
C GLU A 126 -7.56 -0.51 -9.26
N GLU A 127 -6.25 -0.71 -9.09
CA GLU A 127 -5.65 -2.04 -9.06
C GLU A 127 -6.18 -2.86 -7.88
N ALA A 128 -6.27 -2.25 -6.70
CA ALA A 128 -6.80 -2.87 -5.49
C ALA A 128 -8.24 -3.34 -5.72
N TYR A 129 -9.10 -2.46 -6.23
CA TYR A 129 -10.50 -2.78 -6.50
C TYR A 129 -10.62 -3.97 -7.46
N ARG A 130 -9.83 -3.97 -8.54
CA ARG A 130 -9.84 -5.07 -9.53
C ARG A 130 -9.41 -6.40 -8.91
N LYS A 131 -8.37 -6.40 -8.08
CA LYS A 131 -7.80 -7.63 -7.49
C LYS A 131 -8.64 -8.18 -6.34
N ILE A 132 -9.08 -7.30 -5.44
CA ILE A 132 -9.81 -7.65 -4.21
C ILE A 132 -11.29 -7.89 -4.52
N CYS A 133 -11.90 -7.03 -5.33
CA CYS A 133 -13.35 -6.99 -5.54
C CYS A 133 -13.81 -7.39 -6.95
N GLY A 134 -12.92 -7.62 -7.91
CA GLY A 134 -13.28 -7.88 -9.32
C GLY A 134 -13.92 -9.24 -9.59
N GLY A 135 -13.84 -10.18 -8.65
CA GLY A 135 -14.36 -11.55 -8.78
C GLY A 135 -15.78 -11.77 -8.26
N LYS A 136 -16.16 -13.04 -8.11
CA LYS A 136 -17.41 -13.46 -7.42
C LYS A 136 -17.25 -13.61 -5.90
N GLN A 137 -16.01 -13.60 -5.43
CA GLN A 137 -15.63 -13.73 -4.03
C GLN A 137 -14.65 -12.61 -3.70
N LEU A 138 -14.70 -12.16 -2.45
CA LEU A 138 -13.72 -11.23 -1.90
C LEU A 138 -12.36 -11.93 -1.85
N LYS A 139 -11.33 -11.28 -2.38
CA LYS A 139 -9.95 -11.80 -2.42
C LYS A 139 -9.05 -10.89 -1.61
N LEU A 140 -9.10 -11.05 -0.30
CA LEU A 140 -8.15 -10.40 0.59
C LEU A 140 -6.77 -10.97 0.33
N VAL A 141 -5.78 -10.17 0.70
CA VAL A 141 -4.38 -10.49 0.57
C VAL A 141 -4.00 -11.35 1.76
N ASP A 142 -3.97 -12.67 1.56
CA ASP A 142 -3.48 -13.60 2.60
C ASP A 142 -1.98 -13.44 2.87
N ARG A 143 -1.24 -12.86 1.90
CA ARG A 143 0.19 -12.57 1.96
C ARG A 143 0.47 -11.30 1.16
N ILE A 144 1.08 -10.29 1.81
CA ILE A 144 1.44 -9.01 1.18
C ILE A 144 2.07 -9.29 -0.19
N PRO A 145 1.47 -8.82 -1.30
CA PRO A 145 1.88 -9.13 -2.63
C PRO A 145 2.97 -8.17 -3.04
N TYR A 146 3.97 -8.84 -3.54
CA TYR A 146 5.34 -8.52 -3.31
C TYR A 146 5.86 -7.89 -4.60
N THR A 147 5.61 -6.59 -4.76
CA THR A 147 6.06 -5.87 -5.97
C THR A 147 7.58 -5.70 -5.97
N GLY A 148 8.17 -5.66 -4.78
CA GLY A 148 9.60 -5.51 -4.49
C GLY A 148 10.01 -4.11 -4.11
N ASP A 149 9.08 -3.16 -4.12
CA ASP A 149 9.32 -1.77 -3.76
C ASP A 149 9.01 -1.47 -2.29
N GLU A 150 8.31 -2.38 -1.62
CA GLU A 150 7.95 -2.27 -0.20
C GLU A 150 9.20 -2.25 0.70
N LEU A 151 9.15 -1.54 1.82
CA LEU A 151 10.23 -1.52 2.81
C LEU A 151 10.34 -2.90 3.49
N TRP A 152 11.56 -3.43 3.55
CA TRP A 152 11.91 -4.62 4.30
C TRP A 152 12.52 -4.26 5.66
N MET A 153 13.57 -3.44 5.65
CA MET A 153 14.29 -3.05 6.86
C MET A 153 15.13 -1.80 6.62
N GLU A 154 15.58 -1.17 7.70
CA GLU A 154 16.54 -0.07 7.65
C GLU A 154 17.77 -0.43 8.49
N LEU A 155 18.96 -0.14 7.97
CA LEU A 155 20.22 -0.39 8.65
C LEU A 155 21.09 0.84 8.65
N ALA A 156 21.62 1.20 9.80
CA ALA A 156 22.72 2.15 9.91
C ALA A 156 24.04 1.38 10.08
N PRO A 157 25.11 1.77 9.39
CA PRO A 157 26.44 1.23 9.67
C PRO A 157 26.88 1.61 11.09
N ALA A 158 27.74 0.78 11.69
CA ALA A 158 28.23 1.01 13.05
C ALA A 158 28.85 2.41 13.20
N GLY A 159 28.28 3.23 14.08
CA GLY A 159 28.75 4.59 14.34
C GLY A 159 28.13 5.68 13.46
N SER A 160 27.14 5.35 12.62
CA SER A 160 26.32 6.32 11.89
C SER A 160 24.87 6.32 12.37
N THR A 161 24.17 7.44 12.18
CA THR A 161 22.72 7.56 12.33
C THR A 161 22.00 7.56 10.98
N GLU A 162 22.73 7.50 9.87
CA GLU A 162 22.16 7.48 8.53
C GLU A 162 21.63 6.07 8.22
N LEU A 163 20.31 5.99 8.07
CA LEU A 163 19.60 4.74 7.79
C LEU A 163 19.60 4.47 6.29
N THR A 164 20.03 3.26 5.91
CA THR A 164 19.93 2.74 4.55
C THR A 164 18.70 1.85 4.44
N PRO A 165 17.68 2.22 3.64
CA PRO A 165 16.47 1.43 3.49
C PRO A 165 16.67 0.28 2.48
N PHE A 166 16.33 -0.93 2.92
CA PHE A 166 16.26 -2.14 2.11
C PHE A 166 14.80 -2.43 1.78
N GLN A 167 14.54 -2.79 0.54
CA GLN A 167 13.22 -3.12 0.05
C GLN A 167 13.02 -4.63 0.02
N ILE A 168 11.79 -5.11 -0.15
CA ILE A 168 11.54 -6.55 -0.25
C ILE A 168 12.20 -7.16 -1.51
N SER A 169 12.42 -6.37 -2.58
CA SER A 169 13.26 -6.86 -3.70
C SER A 169 14.70 -7.16 -3.28
N ASP A 170 15.24 -6.41 -2.32
CA ASP A 170 16.54 -6.68 -1.72
C ASP A 170 16.50 -7.99 -0.94
N TYR A 171 15.42 -8.24 -0.18
CA TYR A 171 15.18 -9.50 0.54
C TYR A 171 15.17 -10.72 -0.39
N TRP A 172 14.41 -10.69 -1.50
CA TRP A 172 14.40 -11.83 -2.43
C TRP A 172 15.72 -12.03 -3.14
N LEU A 173 16.39 -10.95 -3.54
CA LEU A 173 17.72 -11.06 -4.13
C LEU A 173 18.71 -11.68 -3.13
N MET A 174 18.56 -11.38 -1.84
CA MET A 174 19.33 -12.00 -0.76
C MET A 174 18.99 -13.50 -0.58
N ILE A 175 17.71 -13.89 -0.62
CA ILE A 175 17.31 -15.31 -0.61
C ILE A 175 17.90 -16.04 -1.82
N MET A 176 17.83 -15.44 -3.01
CA MET A 176 18.39 -16.02 -4.24
C MET A 176 19.91 -16.12 -4.17
N TYR A 177 20.58 -15.13 -3.57
CA TYR A 177 22.02 -15.18 -3.29
C TYR A 177 22.38 -16.38 -2.40
N ASP A 178 21.68 -16.59 -1.29
CA ASP A 178 21.94 -17.74 -0.40
C ASP A 178 21.67 -19.08 -1.11
N ARG A 179 20.54 -19.18 -1.83
CA ARG A 179 20.16 -20.38 -2.59
C ARG A 179 21.16 -20.73 -3.71
N LEU A 180 21.79 -19.73 -4.31
CA LEU A 180 22.83 -19.89 -5.32
C LEU A 180 24.23 -20.10 -4.71
N GLY A 181 24.30 -20.55 -3.45
CA GLY A 181 25.55 -20.88 -2.78
C GLY A 181 26.35 -19.64 -2.39
N ARG A 182 25.68 -18.52 -2.11
CA ARG A 182 26.29 -17.25 -1.68
C ARG A 182 27.26 -16.69 -2.72
N SER A 183 26.90 -16.83 -3.99
CA SER A 183 27.71 -16.38 -5.13
C SER A 183 27.04 -15.23 -5.88
N TRP A 184 27.67 -14.06 -5.85
CA TRP A 184 27.24 -12.90 -6.63
C TRP A 184 27.30 -13.15 -8.13
N ASP A 185 28.30 -13.91 -8.59
CA ASP A 185 28.46 -14.24 -10.01
C ASP A 185 27.33 -15.17 -10.48
N ALA A 186 26.97 -16.19 -9.68
CA ALA A 186 25.88 -17.09 -10.00
C ALA A 186 24.52 -16.37 -10.02
N LEU A 187 24.30 -15.44 -9.07
CA LEU A 187 23.10 -14.60 -9.07
C LEU A 187 23.08 -13.69 -10.31
N GLN A 188 24.20 -13.05 -10.63
CA GLN A 188 24.30 -12.18 -11.81
C GLN A 188 24.06 -12.97 -13.10
N GLU A 189 24.61 -14.18 -13.24
CA GLU A 189 24.38 -15.07 -14.38
C GLU A 189 22.92 -15.48 -14.49
N THR A 190 22.31 -15.91 -13.38
CA THR A 190 20.89 -16.26 -13.32
C THR A 190 20.02 -15.13 -13.85
N LEU A 191 20.26 -13.89 -13.39
CA LEU A 191 19.50 -12.70 -13.81
C LEU A 191 19.70 -12.32 -15.28
N GLN A 192 20.67 -12.88 -16.03
CA GLN A 192 20.81 -12.62 -17.47
C GLN A 192 19.70 -13.27 -18.29
N SER A 193 19.09 -14.33 -17.76
CA SER A 193 18.11 -15.16 -18.46
C SER A 193 16.65 -14.85 -18.08
N VAL A 194 16.42 -13.97 -17.10
CA VAL A 194 15.09 -13.71 -16.55
C VAL A 194 14.35 -12.59 -17.29
N PRO A 195 13.02 -12.54 -17.26
CA PRO A 195 12.29 -11.38 -17.76
C PRO A 195 12.71 -10.08 -17.06
N SER A 196 12.62 -8.96 -17.76
CA SER A 196 13.04 -7.65 -17.23
C SER A 196 14.52 -7.59 -16.75
N VAL A 197 15.43 -8.34 -17.39
CA VAL A 197 16.88 -8.40 -17.07
C VAL A 197 17.48 -7.06 -16.64
N ARG A 198 17.25 -5.99 -17.41
CA ARG A 198 17.83 -4.66 -17.14
C ARG A 198 17.43 -4.12 -15.77
N GLU A 199 16.17 -4.27 -15.39
CA GLU A 199 15.65 -3.85 -14.10
C GLU A 199 16.22 -4.70 -12.97
N LYS A 200 16.20 -6.03 -13.12
CA LYS A 200 16.71 -6.95 -12.10
C LYS A 200 18.21 -6.74 -11.84
N ARG A 201 18.99 -6.50 -12.90
CA ARG A 201 20.41 -6.14 -12.80
C ARG A 201 20.63 -4.80 -12.11
N ARG A 202 19.78 -3.80 -12.38
CA ARG A 202 19.81 -2.53 -11.65
C ARG A 202 19.56 -2.75 -10.16
N ARG A 203 18.51 -3.48 -9.80
CA ARG A 203 18.21 -3.81 -8.39
C ARG A 203 19.33 -4.58 -7.70
N LEU A 204 19.98 -5.52 -8.38
CA LEU A 204 21.15 -6.21 -7.84
C LEU A 204 22.31 -5.24 -7.57
N GLN A 205 22.54 -4.29 -8.46
CA GLN A 205 23.57 -3.27 -8.24
C GLN A 205 23.21 -2.37 -7.06
N ASP A 206 21.96 -1.90 -7.01
CA ASP A 206 21.44 -1.08 -5.91
C ASP A 206 21.57 -1.80 -4.56
N LEU A 207 21.22 -3.09 -4.49
CA LEU A 207 21.41 -3.95 -3.32
C LEU A 207 22.88 -3.96 -2.86
N ARG A 208 23.83 -4.18 -3.79
CA ARG A 208 25.25 -4.22 -3.45
C ARG A 208 25.76 -2.88 -2.91
N ASP A 209 25.24 -1.78 -3.45
CA ASP A 209 25.59 -0.44 -2.98
C ASP A 209 24.99 -0.17 -1.59
N LYS A 210 23.73 -0.56 -1.34
CA LYS A 210 23.10 -0.52 -0.01
C LYS A 210 23.85 -1.37 1.02
N LEU A 211 24.23 -2.59 0.67
CA LEU A 211 25.03 -3.47 1.55
C LEU A 211 26.39 -2.85 1.88
N ARG A 212 27.01 -2.15 0.93
CA ARG A 212 28.27 -1.43 1.17
C ARG A 212 28.06 -0.28 2.14
N LEU A 213 27.03 0.53 1.94
CA LEU A 213 26.68 1.65 2.83
C LEU A 213 26.34 1.17 4.25
N ALA A 214 25.61 0.06 4.37
CA ALA A 214 25.28 -0.57 5.65
C ALA A 214 26.45 -1.35 6.29
N GLY A 215 27.62 -1.43 5.64
CA GLY A 215 28.79 -2.18 6.16
C GLY A 215 28.60 -3.70 6.23
N CYS A 216 27.71 -4.24 5.40
CA CYS A 216 27.29 -5.65 5.42
C CYS A 216 27.67 -6.41 4.13
N LEU A 217 28.38 -5.79 3.18
CA LEU A 217 28.71 -6.41 1.88
C LEU A 217 29.55 -7.69 1.99
N ASP A 218 30.40 -7.80 3.01
CA ASP A 218 31.28 -8.96 3.21
C ASP A 218 30.55 -10.17 3.81
N HIS A 219 29.46 -9.92 4.55
CA HIS A 219 28.65 -10.94 5.23
C HIS A 219 27.14 -10.66 5.08
N PRO A 220 26.64 -10.55 3.84
CA PRO A 220 25.26 -10.14 3.58
C PRO A 220 24.27 -11.22 4.04
N GLU A 221 24.69 -12.48 4.13
CA GLU A 221 23.88 -13.61 4.63
C GLU A 221 23.37 -13.40 6.05
N ARG A 222 24.05 -12.55 6.85
CA ARG A 222 23.62 -12.21 8.21
C ARG A 222 22.27 -11.49 8.23
N LEU A 223 21.89 -10.84 7.14
CA LEU A 223 20.61 -10.16 7.02
C LEU A 223 19.43 -11.12 6.88
N ILE A 224 19.68 -12.38 6.48
CA ILE A 224 18.64 -13.37 6.18
C ILE A 224 18.76 -14.67 6.99
N THR A 225 19.84 -14.85 7.76
CA THR A 225 20.10 -16.08 8.51
C THR A 225 18.99 -16.32 9.54
N GLY A 226 18.23 -17.41 9.36
CA GLY A 226 17.13 -17.81 10.25
C GLY A 226 15.82 -17.05 10.04
N GLN A 227 15.69 -16.29 8.94
CA GLN A 227 14.55 -15.39 8.71
C GLN A 227 13.60 -15.82 7.57
N PHE A 228 13.89 -16.91 6.85
CA PHE A 228 13.07 -17.31 5.70
C PHE A 228 12.84 -18.83 5.61
N GLY A 229 11.65 -19.21 5.14
CA GLY A 229 11.25 -20.60 4.91
C GLY A 229 11.03 -20.94 3.42
N ASP A 230 10.57 -22.15 3.14
CA ASP A 230 10.35 -22.64 1.76
C ASP A 230 9.38 -21.73 0.97
N GLU A 231 8.37 -21.16 1.63
CA GLU A 231 7.41 -20.26 1.00
C GLU A 231 8.01 -18.91 0.58
N ASP A 232 9.03 -18.40 1.28
CA ASP A 232 9.76 -17.17 0.90
C ASP A 232 10.68 -17.42 -0.29
N VAL A 233 11.23 -18.63 -0.35
CA VAL A 233 12.03 -19.09 -1.48
C VAL A 233 11.18 -19.18 -2.75
N GLU A 234 9.97 -19.73 -2.66
CA GLU A 234 9.03 -19.75 -3.79
C GLU A 234 8.68 -18.33 -4.26
N ASP A 235 8.45 -17.39 -3.34
CA ASP A 235 8.12 -16.02 -3.68
C ASP A 235 9.30 -15.27 -4.30
N ALA A 236 10.51 -15.51 -3.81
CA ALA A 236 11.73 -14.98 -4.40
C ALA A 236 11.91 -15.45 -5.85
N GLU A 237 11.72 -16.75 -6.11
CA GLU A 237 11.75 -17.31 -7.46
C GLU A 237 10.65 -16.72 -8.34
N ARG A 238 9.40 -16.69 -7.85
CA ARG A 238 8.27 -16.09 -8.57
C ARG A 238 8.57 -14.64 -8.93
N TRP A 239 9.10 -13.84 -8.01
CA TRP A 239 9.44 -12.45 -8.29
C TRP A 239 10.58 -12.32 -9.30
N VAL A 240 11.64 -13.14 -9.19
CA VAL A 240 12.78 -13.11 -10.13
C VAL A 240 12.36 -13.49 -11.54
N TYR A 241 11.55 -14.53 -11.70
CA TYR A 241 11.16 -15.07 -13.00
C TYR A 241 9.88 -14.44 -13.57
N ARG A 242 9.18 -13.56 -12.84
CA ARG A 242 7.98 -12.88 -13.32
C ARG A 242 8.31 -11.79 -14.36
N MET A 243 7.52 -11.75 -15.44
CA MET A 243 7.48 -10.60 -16.33
C MET A 243 6.84 -9.41 -15.62
N ARG A 244 7.56 -8.29 -15.51
CA ARG A 244 6.92 -7.03 -15.11
C ARG A 244 5.93 -6.64 -16.22
N VAL A 245 4.65 -6.59 -15.89
CA VAL A 245 3.66 -5.94 -16.76
C VAL A 245 4.06 -4.48 -16.79
N ARG A 246 4.50 -3.97 -17.94
CA ARG A 246 4.75 -2.54 -18.12
C ARG A 246 3.46 -1.82 -17.75
N GLY A 247 3.48 -1.04 -16.67
CA GLY A 247 2.51 0.04 -16.49
C GLY A 247 2.53 0.86 -17.78
N GLN A 248 1.34 1.14 -18.32
CA GLN A 248 1.20 1.96 -19.51
C GLN A 248 2.09 3.19 -19.36
N ALA A 249 3.04 3.34 -20.29
CA ALA A 249 3.85 4.53 -20.34
C ALA A 249 2.91 5.73 -20.36
N LYS A 250 3.10 6.67 -19.41
CA LYS A 250 2.56 8.02 -19.52
C LYS A 250 2.97 8.54 -20.89
N HIS A 251 2.06 8.50 -21.85
CA HIS A 251 2.19 9.30 -23.04
C HIS A 251 1.86 10.73 -22.59
N ILE A 252 2.94 11.51 -22.46
CA ILE A 252 2.94 12.97 -22.41
C ILE A 252 2.14 13.49 -23.61
#